data_AF-A0A257SHT7-F1
#
_entry.id   AF-A0A257SHT7-F1
#
_cell.length_a   1.000
_cell.length_b   1.000
_cell.length_c   1.000
_cell.angle_alpha   90.00
_cell.angle_beta   90.00
_cell.angle_gamma   90.00
#
_symmetry.space_group_name_H-M   'P 1'
#
loop_
_entity.id
_entity.type
_entity.pdbx_description
1 polymer ?
#
loop_
_entity_poly.entity_id
_entity_poly.type
_entity_poly.pdbx_seq_one_letter_code
_entity_poly.pdbx_strand_id
1 'polypeptide(L)'
;MSPIPVADTAFYDPAIKPAPFNIAKANALLNQAGYKKGPNGVRIANGHPMSYTVILATDEEGSRLRAFDIIQSDFKQIGVQLKVSITDDATAASLELTPSQKFDLGMWGWTPPGPDPTFILNTYTCAQFGGWQETVILSSR
;
A
#
# COMPACT_ATOMS: atom_id res chain seq x y z
N MET A 1 -3.87 -3.53 10.91
CA MET A 1 -2.87 -3.16 11.94
C MET A 1 -3.28 -1.80 12.47
N SER A 2 -3.24 -1.57 13.79
CA SER A 2 -3.50 -0.23 14.33
C SER A 2 -2.37 0.71 13.86
N PRO A 3 -2.66 1.91 13.36
CA PRO A 3 -1.62 2.91 13.07
C PRO A 3 -1.01 3.50 14.36
N ILE A 4 -1.63 3.26 15.52
CA ILE A 4 -1.15 3.71 16.82
C ILE A 4 -0.29 2.62 17.47
N PRO A 5 0.95 2.93 17.92
CA PRO A 5 1.84 1.96 18.56
C PRO A 5 1.25 1.37 19.85
N VAL A 6 1.58 0.11 20.16
CA VAL A 6 1.15 -0.55 21.40
C VAL A 6 1.65 0.12 22.68
N ALA A 7 2.71 0.92 22.57
CA ALA A 7 3.26 1.70 23.68
C ALA A 7 2.36 2.88 24.08
N ASP A 8 1.56 3.40 23.14
CA ASP A 8 0.63 4.50 23.40
C ASP A 8 -0.71 3.97 23.92
N THR A 9 -0.69 3.48 25.16
CA THR A 9 -1.84 2.81 25.79
C THR A 9 -3.10 3.70 25.93
N ALA A 10 -2.97 5.02 25.81
CA ALA A 10 -4.10 5.94 25.90
C ALA A 10 -4.95 5.93 24.62
N PHE A 11 -4.33 5.70 23.46
CA PHE A 11 -4.98 5.75 22.14
C PHE A 11 -4.94 4.41 21.40
N TYR A 12 -4.20 3.43 21.90
CA TYR A 12 -4.15 2.08 21.35
C TYR A 12 -5.41 1.27 21.68
N ASP A 13 -6.09 0.77 20.65
CA ASP A 13 -7.19 -0.18 20.82
C ASP A 13 -6.68 -1.64 20.76
N PRO A 14 -6.67 -2.38 21.90
CA PRO A 14 -6.19 -3.75 21.94
C PRO A 14 -7.11 -4.76 21.23
N ALA A 15 -8.35 -4.39 20.91
CA ALA A 15 -9.26 -5.22 20.13
C ALA A 15 -8.85 -5.31 18.65
N ILE A 16 -8.13 -4.32 18.14
CA ILE A 16 -7.64 -4.29 16.75
C ILE A 16 -6.42 -5.20 16.62
N LYS A 17 -6.63 -6.39 16.06
CA LYS A 17 -5.54 -7.33 15.76
C LYS A 17 -5.07 -7.21 14.30
N PRO A 18 -3.76 -7.35 14.02
CA PRO A 18 -3.27 -7.49 12.66
C PRO A 18 -3.94 -8.68 11.96
N ALA A 19 -4.22 -8.55 10.67
CA ALA A 19 -4.67 -9.70 9.88
C ALA A 19 -3.53 -10.73 9.84
N PRO A 20 -3.81 -12.02 10.13
CA PRO A 20 -2.80 -13.06 10.04
C PRO A 20 -2.38 -13.28 8.58
N PHE A 21 -1.12 -13.63 8.35
CA PHE A 21 -0.65 -14.03 7.03
C PHE A 21 -1.30 -15.36 6.61
N ASN A 22 -2.17 -15.32 5.60
CA ASN A 22 -2.88 -16.50 5.13
C ASN A 22 -3.22 -16.42 3.62
N ILE A 23 -2.38 -17.06 2.80
CA ILE A 23 -2.52 -17.11 1.34
C ILE A 23 -3.83 -17.78 0.90
N ALA A 24 -4.28 -18.82 1.60
CA ALA A 24 -5.52 -19.52 1.26
C ALA A 24 -6.75 -18.62 1.48
N LYS A 25 -6.79 -17.90 2.61
CA LYS A 25 -7.86 -16.95 2.93
C LYS A 25 -7.88 -15.77 1.96
N ALA A 26 -6.71 -15.23 1.61
CA ALA A 26 -6.61 -14.17 0.60
C ALA A 26 -7.15 -14.62 -0.77
N ASN A 27 -6.78 -15.83 -1.22
CA ASN A 27 -7.34 -16.41 -2.45
C ASN A 27 -8.86 -16.57 -2.39
N ALA A 28 -9.41 -17.02 -1.25
CA ALA A 28 -10.84 -17.19 -1.05
C ALA A 28 -11.59 -15.85 -1.12
N LEU A 29 -11.08 -14.81 -0.47
CA LEU A 29 -11.66 -13.45 -0.51
C LEU A 29 -11.67 -12.88 -1.92
N LEU A 30 -10.56 -13.00 -2.67
CA LEU A 30 -10.47 -12.52 -4.05
C LEU A 30 -11.40 -13.32 -4.99
N ASN A 31 -11.58 -14.62 -4.76
CA ASN A 31 -12.55 -15.43 -5.49
C ASN A 31 -13.99 -15.00 -5.19
N GLN A 32 -14.30 -14.74 -3.92
CA GLN A 32 -15.62 -14.27 -3.48
C GLN A 32 -15.96 -12.90 -4.08
N ALA A 33 -14.97 -12.03 -4.25
CA ALA A 33 -15.10 -10.75 -4.94
C ALA A 33 -15.21 -10.88 -6.48
N GLY A 34 -15.11 -12.09 -7.04
CA GLY A 34 -15.24 -12.35 -8.48
C GLY A 34 -13.94 -12.25 -9.29
N TYR A 35 -12.80 -11.97 -8.66
CA TYR A 35 -11.53 -11.76 -9.35
C TYR A 35 -10.83 -13.07 -9.72
N LYS A 36 -11.29 -13.78 -10.74
CA LYS A 36 -10.72 -15.09 -11.12
C LYS A 36 -9.32 -14.97 -11.73
N LYS A 37 -8.46 -15.98 -11.51
CA LYS A 37 -7.16 -16.11 -12.20
C LYS A 37 -7.39 -16.35 -13.70
N GLY A 38 -6.69 -15.60 -14.54
CA GLY A 38 -6.62 -15.81 -15.98
C GLY A 38 -5.63 -16.93 -16.36
N PRO A 39 -5.46 -17.21 -17.67
CA PRO A 39 -4.61 -18.30 -18.16
C PRO A 39 -3.14 -18.22 -17.73
N ASN A 40 -2.64 -17.00 -17.50
CA ASN A 40 -1.27 -16.73 -17.05
C ASN A 40 -1.12 -16.74 -15.52
N GLY A 41 -2.17 -17.10 -14.76
CA GLY A 41 -2.19 -17.11 -13.31
C GLY A 41 -2.42 -15.74 -12.64
N VAL A 42 -2.49 -14.65 -13.41
CA VAL A 42 -2.82 -13.31 -12.92
C VAL A 42 -4.33 -13.12 -12.90
N ARG A 43 -4.88 -12.56 -11.82
CA ARG A 43 -6.31 -12.31 -11.67
C ARG A 43 -6.79 -11.19 -12.58
N ILE A 44 -8.04 -11.28 -13.00
CA ILE A 44 -8.72 -10.26 -13.80
C ILE A 44 -9.78 -9.57 -12.92
N ALA A 45 -9.68 -8.25 -12.79
CA ALA A 45 -10.64 -7.38 -12.13
C ALA A 45 -11.27 -6.46 -13.18
N ASN A 46 -12.60 -6.58 -13.39
CA ASN A 46 -13.35 -5.76 -14.35
C ASN A 46 -12.73 -5.72 -15.76
N GLY A 47 -12.22 -6.85 -16.25
CA GLY A 47 -11.55 -6.94 -17.57
C GLY A 47 -10.08 -6.53 -17.59
N HIS A 48 -9.53 -6.03 -16.48
CA HIS A 48 -8.13 -5.63 -16.37
C HIS A 48 -7.32 -6.62 -15.54
N PRO A 49 -6.07 -6.95 -15.92
CA PRO A 49 -5.20 -7.75 -15.08
C PRO A 49 -4.87 -7.00 -13.78
N MET A 50 -4.90 -7.71 -12.65
CA MET A 50 -4.40 -7.23 -11.35
C MET A 50 -2.86 -7.18 -11.38
N SER A 51 -2.34 -6.24 -12.16
CA SER A 51 -0.92 -5.93 -12.32
C SER A 51 -0.70 -4.48 -11.95
N TYR A 52 -0.03 -4.24 -10.83
CA TYR A 52 0.14 -2.90 -10.26
C TYR A 52 1.61 -2.53 -10.17
N THR A 53 1.89 -1.24 -10.37
CA THR A 53 3.23 -0.69 -10.17
C THR A 53 3.33 -0.10 -8.76
N VAL A 54 4.38 -0.47 -8.03
CA VAL A 54 4.75 0.06 -6.73
C VAL A 54 5.90 1.05 -6.93
N ILE A 55 5.67 2.30 -6.56
CA ILE A 55 6.70 3.34 -6.57
C ILE A 55 7.59 3.15 -5.35
N LEU A 56 8.90 3.24 -5.56
CA LEU A 56 9.92 3.22 -4.52
C LEU A 56 10.92 4.34 -4.80
N ALA A 57 11.21 5.16 -3.80
CA ALA A 57 12.23 6.20 -3.91
C ALA A 57 13.64 5.59 -3.85
N THR A 58 14.62 6.24 -4.50
CA THR A 58 16.00 5.75 -4.57
C THR A 58 16.68 5.60 -3.20
N ASP A 59 16.34 6.46 -2.25
CA ASP A 59 16.82 6.42 -0.87
C ASP A 59 16.30 5.20 -0.08
N GLU A 60 15.23 4.58 -0.56
CA GLU A 60 14.58 3.41 0.02
C GLU A 60 15.08 2.06 -0.54
N GLU A 61 15.93 2.06 -1.57
CA GLU A 61 16.36 0.85 -2.30
C GLU A 61 17.06 -0.23 -1.45
N GLY A 62 17.55 0.07 -0.26
CA GLY A 62 18.23 -0.91 0.58
C GLY A 62 17.27 -1.95 1.18
N SER A 63 16.87 -1.73 2.43
CA SER A 63 16.05 -2.69 3.18
C SER A 63 14.63 -2.83 2.60
N ARG A 64 14.07 -1.77 2.00
CA ARG A 64 12.70 -1.80 1.49
C ARG A 64 12.60 -2.51 0.14
N LEU A 65 13.59 -2.42 -0.75
CA LEU A 65 13.57 -3.25 -1.97
C LEU A 65 13.56 -4.75 -1.63
N ARG A 66 14.31 -5.14 -0.59
CA ARG A 66 14.28 -6.52 -0.10
C ARG A 66 12.91 -6.91 0.47
N ALA A 67 12.25 -6.00 1.19
CA ALA A 67 10.89 -6.21 1.64
C ALA A 67 9.90 -6.32 0.47
N PHE A 68 10.08 -5.50 -0.58
CA PHE A 68 9.29 -5.56 -1.80
C PHE A 68 9.42 -6.92 -2.49
N ASP A 69 10.60 -7.53 -2.57
CA ASP A 69 10.75 -8.87 -3.16
C ASP A 69 9.89 -9.93 -2.45
N ILE A 70 9.81 -9.86 -1.13
CA ILE A 70 8.98 -10.76 -0.32
C ILE A 70 7.50 -10.50 -0.62
N ILE A 71 7.09 -9.23 -0.57
CA ILE A 71 5.72 -8.80 -0.87
C ILE A 71 5.33 -9.22 -2.29
N GLN A 72 6.20 -9.02 -3.28
CA GLN A 72 5.98 -9.43 -4.66
C GLN A 72 5.78 -10.94 -4.78
N SER A 73 6.61 -11.74 -4.10
CA SER A 73 6.48 -13.20 -4.08
C SER A 73 5.15 -13.64 -3.47
N ASP A 74 4.74 -13.03 -2.36
CA ASP A 74 3.48 -13.36 -1.68
C ASP A 74 2.25 -12.96 -2.51
N PHE A 75 2.26 -11.79 -3.13
CA PHE A 75 1.19 -11.34 -4.02
C PHE A 75 1.07 -12.21 -5.27
N LYS A 76 2.19 -12.69 -5.80
CA LYS A 76 2.19 -13.62 -6.94
C LYS A 76 1.45 -14.93 -6.61
N GLN A 77 1.57 -15.45 -5.39
CA GLN A 77 0.86 -16.68 -4.98
C GLN A 77 -0.66 -16.52 -5.02
N ILE A 78 -1.15 -15.33 -4.72
CA ILE A 78 -2.58 -15.00 -4.81
C ILE A 78 -2.98 -14.52 -6.21
N GLY A 79 -2.08 -14.50 -7.20
CA GLY A 79 -2.38 -14.10 -8.58
C GLY A 79 -2.47 -12.59 -8.78
N VAL A 80 -1.80 -11.79 -7.94
CA VAL A 80 -1.62 -10.35 -8.15
C VAL A 80 -0.17 -10.12 -8.55
N GLN A 81 0.05 -9.40 -9.65
CA GLN A 81 1.38 -9.07 -10.13
C GLN A 81 1.78 -7.69 -9.60
N LEU A 82 2.92 -7.61 -8.93
CA LEU A 82 3.52 -6.34 -8.51
C LEU A 82 4.80 -6.10 -9.29
N LYS A 83 4.99 -4.88 -9.78
CA LYS A 83 6.23 -4.41 -10.42
C LYS A 83 6.75 -3.23 -9.62
N VAL A 84 8.05 -3.15 -9.40
CA VAL A 84 8.65 -1.97 -8.78
C VAL A 84 9.04 -0.96 -9.85
N SER A 85 8.80 0.32 -9.58
CA SER A 85 9.35 1.44 -10.33
C SER A 85 10.17 2.27 -9.35
N ILE A 86 11.48 2.26 -9.54
CA ILE A 86 12.40 3.02 -8.70
C ILE A 86 12.66 4.37 -9.36
N THR A 87 12.44 5.45 -8.63
CA THR A 87 12.61 6.84 -9.12
C THR A 87 13.25 7.69 -8.03
N ASP A 88 13.83 8.84 -8.41
CA ASP A 88 14.29 9.81 -7.42
C ASP A 88 13.13 10.34 -6.56
N ASP A 89 13.45 10.85 -5.38
CA ASP A 89 12.47 11.24 -4.36
C ASP A 89 11.53 12.34 -4.85
N ALA A 90 12.04 13.30 -5.63
CA ALA A 90 11.22 14.38 -6.18
C ALA A 90 10.22 13.84 -7.21
N THR A 91 10.65 12.90 -8.05
CA THR A 91 9.76 12.19 -8.98
C THR A 91 8.74 11.35 -8.23
N ALA A 92 9.14 10.56 -7.22
CA ALA A 92 8.23 9.75 -6.41
C ALA A 92 7.16 10.61 -5.74
N ALA A 93 7.57 11.68 -5.04
CA ALA A 93 6.66 12.64 -4.42
C ALA A 93 5.74 13.30 -5.45
N SER A 94 6.24 13.63 -6.64
CA SER A 94 5.39 14.22 -7.70
C SER A 94 4.31 13.26 -8.18
N LEU A 95 4.59 11.96 -8.26
CA LEU A 95 3.63 10.94 -8.68
C LEU A 95 2.58 10.67 -7.61
N GLU A 96 2.97 10.74 -6.33
CA GLU A 96 2.12 10.37 -5.20
C GLU A 96 1.26 11.52 -4.68
N LEU A 97 1.82 12.74 -4.64
CA LEU A 97 1.18 13.90 -4.01
C LEU A 97 0.41 14.76 -5.03
N THR A 98 0.66 14.59 -6.33
CA THR A 98 -0.06 15.36 -7.35
C THR A 98 -1.44 14.72 -7.59
N PRO A 99 -2.57 15.41 -7.29
CA PRO A 99 -3.89 14.78 -7.37
C PRO A 99 -4.31 14.27 -8.75
N SER A 100 -3.70 14.81 -9.82
CA SER A 100 -3.96 14.38 -11.20
C SER A 100 -3.12 13.18 -11.64
N GLN A 101 -2.04 12.86 -10.92
CA GLN A 101 -1.21 11.71 -11.24
C GLN A 101 -1.89 10.44 -10.76
N LYS A 102 -1.79 9.38 -11.57
CA LYS A 102 -2.36 8.08 -11.27
C LYS A 102 -1.23 7.15 -10.88
N PHE A 103 -1.18 6.77 -9.62
CA PHE A 103 -0.34 5.70 -9.11
C PHE A 103 -1.22 4.62 -8.47
N ASP A 104 -0.74 3.38 -8.44
CA ASP A 104 -1.47 2.28 -7.80
C ASP A 104 -1.06 2.15 -6.32
N LEU A 105 0.25 2.07 -6.09
CA LEU A 105 0.85 1.82 -4.78
C LEU A 105 2.18 2.58 -4.67
N GLY A 106 2.47 3.12 -3.48
CA GLY A 106 3.77 3.67 -3.11
C GLY A 106 4.30 2.94 -1.87
N MET A 107 5.61 2.88 -1.72
CA MET A 107 6.26 2.29 -0.55
C MET A 107 7.39 3.19 -0.07
N TRP A 108 7.19 3.80 1.09
CA TRP A 108 8.13 4.71 1.73
C TRP A 108 8.11 4.50 3.25
N GLY A 109 8.95 5.22 3.99
CA GLY A 109 8.72 5.36 5.42
C GLY A 109 9.39 6.59 6.02
N TRP A 110 8.68 7.22 6.94
CA TRP A 110 9.08 8.44 7.63
C TRP A 110 8.73 8.33 9.12
N THR A 111 9.27 9.25 9.92
CA THR A 111 8.93 9.37 11.34
C THR A 111 8.08 10.62 11.55
N PRO A 112 6.89 10.50 12.17
CA PRO A 112 6.04 11.67 12.38
C PRO A 112 6.64 12.74 13.27
N PRO A 113 6.46 14.03 12.92
CA PRO A 113 6.83 15.10 13.82
C PRO A 113 5.78 15.23 14.93
N GLY A 114 6.27 15.34 16.17
CA GLY A 114 5.43 15.57 17.35
C GLY A 114 4.87 14.28 17.97
N PRO A 115 4.04 14.41 19.01
CA PRO A 115 3.49 13.27 19.72
C PRO A 115 2.37 12.58 18.92
N ASP A 116 2.43 11.26 18.89
CA ASP A 116 1.30 10.42 18.47
C ASP A 116 0.07 10.70 19.37
N PRO A 117 -1.17 10.53 18.84
CA PRO A 117 -1.52 10.09 17.50
C PRO A 117 -1.78 11.24 16.50
N THR A 118 -1.62 12.49 16.94
CA THR A 118 -2.20 13.66 16.26
C THR A 118 -1.76 13.79 14.80
N PHE A 119 -0.44 13.72 14.54
CA PHE A 119 0.07 13.90 13.18
C PHE A 119 -0.32 12.73 12.27
N ILE A 120 -0.17 11.49 12.75
CA ILE A 120 -0.56 10.28 12.00
C ILE A 120 -2.05 10.31 11.65
N LEU A 121 -2.93 10.71 12.56
CA LEU A 121 -4.36 10.76 12.25
C LEU A 121 -4.73 11.84 11.24
N ASN A 122 -3.94 12.92 11.17
CA ASN A 122 -4.16 14.00 10.22
C ASN A 122 -3.91 13.56 8.77
N THR A 123 -2.98 12.63 8.51
CA THR A 123 -2.61 12.16 7.15
C THR A 123 -3.74 11.39 6.44
N TYR A 124 -4.75 10.93 7.17
CA TYR A 124 -5.93 10.26 6.61
C TYR A 124 -7.04 11.23 6.18
N THR A 125 -6.89 12.53 6.46
CA THR A 125 -7.93 13.52 6.18
C THR A 125 -7.83 14.09 4.76
N CYS A 126 -8.96 14.44 4.15
CA CYS A 126 -8.97 15.11 2.86
C CYS A 126 -8.29 16.50 2.89
N ALA A 127 -8.17 17.11 4.08
CA ALA A 127 -7.47 18.38 4.26
C ALA A 127 -5.97 18.25 3.96
N GLN A 128 -5.42 17.03 3.97
CA GLN A 128 -4.03 16.78 3.62
C GLN A 128 -3.82 16.54 2.13
N PHE A 129 -4.83 16.65 1.25
CA PHE A 129 -4.71 16.52 -0.22
C PHE A 129 -3.76 17.58 -0.83
N GLY A 130 -2.86 17.17 -1.73
CA GLY A 130 -1.65 17.90 -2.14
C GLY A 130 -0.53 18.03 -1.09
N GLY A 131 -0.68 17.44 0.11
CA GLY A 131 0.19 17.63 1.27
C GLY A 131 0.68 16.31 1.86
N TRP A 132 0.29 15.98 3.10
CA TRP A 132 0.71 14.75 3.83
C TRP A 132 -0.32 13.62 3.75
N GLN A 133 -1.14 13.57 2.71
CA GLN A 133 -2.09 12.48 2.55
C GLN A 133 -1.37 11.14 2.30
N GLU A 134 -1.73 10.14 3.10
CA GLU A 134 -1.18 8.77 3.02
C GLU A 134 -2.20 7.77 2.45
N THR A 135 -3.44 8.21 2.21
CA THR A 135 -4.52 7.35 1.72
C THR A 135 -4.70 7.49 0.21
N VAL A 136 -4.68 6.35 -0.48
CA VAL A 136 -4.78 6.20 -1.95
C VAL A 136 -5.88 7.08 -2.56
N ILE A 137 -5.51 7.84 -3.59
CA ILE A 137 -6.42 8.43 -4.57
C ILE A 137 -6.89 7.28 -5.48
N LEU A 138 -8.02 6.66 -5.15
CA LEU A 138 -8.70 5.76 -6.10
C LEU A 138 -9.38 6.62 -7.17
N SER A 139 -8.61 7.14 -8.14
CA SER A 139 -9.18 7.65 -9.38
C SER A 139 -9.71 6.45 -10.17
N SER A 140 -11.03 6.22 -10.09
CA SER A 140 -11.73 5.22 -10.88
C SER A 140 -11.29 5.32 -12.35
N ARG A 141 -10.76 4.22 -12.89
CA ARG A 141 -10.82 3.99 -14.33
C ARG A 141 -12.22 3.54 -14.71
#